data_AF-J8HTT2-F1
#
_entry.id   AF-J8HTT2-F1
#
_cell.length_a   1.000
_cell.length_b   1.000
_cell.length_c   1.000
_cell.angle_alpha   90.00
_cell.angle_beta   90.00
_cell.angle_gamma   90.00
#
_symmetry.space_group_name_H-M   'P 1'
#
loop_
_entity.id
_entity.type
_entity.pdbx_description
1 polymer ?
#
loop_
_entity_poly.entity_id
_entity_poly.type
_entity_poly.pdbx_seq_one_letter_code
_entity_poly.pdbx_strand_id
1 'polypeptide(L)'
;MKKIFNICLIVFVLFSQLASFPYNQVKAETLTGNSLFDTVEMKDATNHIIDEALNPKNLIQLGSTIHLEYAWSIKDHQTDSAVLQIPNTLKVKSNQQGNLMADQQIIGQYFVTADDNKMKLVFNDQVKDSKGANGKINFDTVFNPDLKPGAKSVQLSFPLGTTAKSISVPVQVDNPASPTTNKDTAQQPMKEKKNGDAEQPAEEKKNGDAEQPAEEKKNGDAEQPAEEKKNG
;
A
#
# COMPACT_ATOMS: atom_id res chain seq x y z
N MET A 1 -24.63 65.24 20.08
CA MET A 1 -23.73 64.62 19.07
C MET A 1 -22.54 63.83 19.63
N LYS A 2 -22.28 63.80 20.96
CA LYS A 2 -21.10 63.10 21.52
C LYS A 2 -21.29 61.59 21.75
N LYS A 3 -22.54 61.11 21.86
CA LYS A 3 -22.85 59.69 22.16
C LYS A 3 -22.78 58.77 20.93
N ILE A 4 -23.09 59.29 19.74
CA ILE A 4 -23.05 58.54 18.48
C ILE A 4 -21.60 58.36 17.99
N PHE A 5 -20.73 59.34 18.25
CA PHE A 5 -19.32 59.30 17.87
C PHE A 5 -18.52 58.23 18.65
N ASN A 6 -18.82 58.06 19.95
CA ASN A 6 -18.16 57.06 20.79
C ASN A 6 -18.60 55.62 20.47
N ILE A 7 -19.83 55.40 19.96
CA ILE A 7 -20.31 54.08 19.56
C ILE A 7 -19.63 53.61 18.26
N CYS A 8 -19.46 54.50 17.28
CA CYS A 8 -18.75 54.15 16.03
C CYS A 8 -17.28 53.81 16.28
N LEU A 9 -16.64 54.46 17.26
CA LEU A 9 -15.24 54.20 17.61
C LEU A 9 -15.05 52.80 18.25
N ILE A 10 -16.00 52.34 19.06
CA ILE A 10 -15.95 51.01 19.69
C ILE A 10 -16.16 49.90 18.64
N VAL A 11 -17.07 50.11 17.67
CA VAL A 11 -17.31 49.14 16.59
C VAL A 11 -16.10 49.05 15.63
N PHE A 12 -15.40 50.16 15.38
CA PHE A 12 -14.20 50.19 14.53
C PHE A 12 -13.00 49.48 15.19
N VAL A 13 -12.86 49.58 16.52
CA VAL A 13 -11.81 48.88 17.29
C VAL A 13 -12.05 47.36 17.35
N LEU A 14 -13.30 46.91 17.41
CA LEU A 14 -13.62 45.47 17.40
C LEU A 14 -13.39 44.82 16.03
N PHE A 15 -13.56 45.56 14.92
CA PHE A 15 -13.30 45.04 13.57
C PHE A 15 -11.81 45.01 13.19
N SER A 16 -10.96 45.79 13.86
CA SER A 16 -9.52 45.85 13.57
C SER A 16 -8.71 44.73 14.24
N GLN A 17 -9.29 44.00 15.20
CA GLN A 17 -8.65 42.83 15.83
C GLN A 17 -8.84 41.51 15.05
N LEU A 18 -9.71 41.48 14.04
CA LEU A 18 -9.92 40.30 13.20
C LEU A 18 -8.91 40.17 12.04
N ALA A 19 -8.04 41.17 11.83
CA ALA A 19 -7.10 41.20 10.71
C ALA A 19 -5.67 40.71 11.06
N SER A 20 -5.44 40.19 12.28
CA SER A 20 -4.09 39.81 12.74
C SER A 20 -3.97 38.37 13.19
N PHE A 21 -4.86 37.48 12.75
CA PHE A 21 -4.41 36.10 12.63
C PHE A 21 -3.38 36.08 11.50
N PRO A 22 -2.13 35.65 11.74
CA PRO A 22 -1.31 35.20 10.63
C PRO A 22 -2.09 34.03 10.05
N TYR A 23 -2.88 34.32 9.02
CA TYR A 23 -3.28 33.32 8.07
C TYR A 23 -1.95 32.86 7.49
N ASN A 24 -1.34 31.87 8.14
CA ASN A 24 -0.41 30.99 7.49
C ASN A 24 -1.23 30.46 6.32
N GLN A 25 -1.11 31.13 5.18
CA GLN A 25 -1.38 30.48 3.93
C GLN A 25 -0.50 29.25 4.04
N VAL A 26 -1.13 28.10 4.24
CA VAL A 26 -0.49 26.82 3.94
C VAL A 26 -0.26 26.94 2.45
N LYS A 27 0.87 27.56 2.10
CA LYS A 27 1.46 27.40 0.79
C LYS A 27 1.64 25.90 0.76
N ALA A 28 0.79 25.23 -0.02
CA ALA A 28 1.14 23.91 -0.46
C ALA A 28 2.58 24.08 -0.96
N GLU A 29 3.53 23.43 -0.29
CA GLU A 29 4.87 23.25 -0.82
C GLU A 29 4.63 22.46 -2.10
N THR A 30 4.32 23.18 -3.17
CA THR A 30 4.19 22.62 -4.49
C THR A 30 5.55 21.99 -4.76
N LEU A 31 5.54 20.72 -5.15
CA LEU A 31 6.65 20.08 -5.84
C LEU A 31 6.91 20.87 -7.14
N THR A 32 7.53 22.04 -7.00
CA THR A 32 8.05 22.82 -8.10
C THR A 32 9.39 22.21 -8.45
N GLY A 33 9.46 21.56 -9.61
CA GLY A 33 10.69 20.98 -10.13
C GLY A 33 10.60 19.46 -10.28
N ASN A 34 10.99 19.02 -11.47
CA ASN A 34 11.47 17.70 -11.89
C ASN A 34 11.19 16.54 -10.93
N SER A 35 10.41 15.54 -11.37
CA SER A 35 10.15 14.29 -10.64
C SER A 35 11.47 13.65 -10.15
N LEU A 36 11.74 13.82 -8.85
CA LEU A 36 12.93 13.30 -8.16
C LEU A 36 12.82 11.83 -7.80
N PHE A 37 11.61 11.38 -7.50
CA PHE A 37 11.35 10.00 -7.12
C PHE A 37 11.03 9.22 -8.39
N ASP A 38 11.77 8.14 -8.63
CA ASP A 38 11.60 7.30 -9.82
C ASP A 38 10.61 6.19 -9.55
N THR A 39 10.74 5.56 -8.38
CA THR A 39 9.90 4.43 -7.97
C THR A 39 9.64 4.45 -6.48
N VAL A 40 8.57 3.76 -6.10
CA VAL A 40 8.32 3.33 -4.73
C VAL A 40 8.00 1.85 -4.74
N GLU A 41 8.54 1.12 -3.77
CA GLU A 41 8.18 -0.27 -3.48
C GLU A 41 7.63 -0.39 -2.07
N MET A 42 6.69 -1.31 -1.90
CA MET A 42 6.14 -1.69 -0.60
C MET A 42 6.56 -3.13 -0.30
N LYS A 43 7.05 -3.37 0.92
CA LYS A 43 7.35 -4.71 1.42
C LYS A 43 6.74 -4.92 2.79
N ASP A 44 6.33 -6.15 3.10
CA ASP A 44 5.89 -6.51 4.44
C ASP A 44 7.09 -6.73 5.39
N ALA A 45 6.81 -7.00 6.67
CA ALA A 45 7.82 -7.28 7.69
C ALA A 45 8.74 -8.48 7.39
N THR A 46 8.37 -9.33 6.42
CA THR A 46 9.16 -10.47 5.94
C THR A 46 9.90 -10.18 4.64
N ASN A 47 9.91 -8.93 4.19
CA ASN A 47 10.50 -8.44 2.94
C ASN A 47 9.85 -8.95 1.65
N HIS A 48 8.63 -9.50 1.69
CA HIS A 48 7.90 -9.81 0.46
C HIS A 48 7.24 -8.56 -0.11
N ILE A 49 7.29 -8.42 -1.43
CA ILE A 49 6.68 -7.29 -2.15
C ILE A 49 5.16 -7.31 -1.92
N ILE A 50 4.61 -6.14 -1.64
CA ILE A 50 3.18 -5.89 -1.51
C ILE A 50 2.72 -5.20 -2.80
N ASP A 51 2.17 -5.99 -3.70
CA ASP A 51 1.45 -5.56 -4.89
C ASP A 51 0.59 -6.75 -5.33
N GLU A 52 -0.72 -6.60 -5.41
CA GLU A 52 -1.66 -7.67 -5.78
C GLU A 52 -1.31 -8.28 -7.15
N ALA A 53 -0.81 -7.47 -8.08
CA ALA A 53 -0.43 -7.96 -9.41
C ALA A 53 0.79 -8.90 -9.36
N LEU A 54 1.68 -8.71 -8.38
CA LEU A 54 2.92 -9.48 -8.25
C LEU A 54 2.81 -10.60 -7.22
N ASN A 55 2.13 -10.35 -6.11
CA ASN A 55 1.97 -11.25 -4.96
C ASN A 55 0.53 -11.22 -4.41
N PRO A 56 -0.46 -11.74 -5.15
CA PRO A 56 -1.88 -11.65 -4.77
C PRO A 56 -2.23 -12.40 -3.48
N LYS A 57 -1.35 -13.32 -3.03
CA LYS A 57 -1.55 -14.12 -1.81
C LYS A 57 -0.92 -13.47 -0.57
N ASN A 58 -0.18 -12.38 -0.73
CA ASN A 58 0.45 -11.68 0.39
C ASN A 58 -0.56 -10.76 1.09
N LEU A 59 -1.50 -11.36 1.83
CA LEU A 59 -2.60 -10.62 2.44
C LEU A 59 -2.12 -9.77 3.62
N ILE A 60 -2.38 -8.46 3.57
CA ILE A 60 -1.96 -7.51 4.59
C ILE A 60 -3.10 -7.23 5.57
N GLN A 61 -2.79 -7.27 6.86
CA GLN A 61 -3.72 -6.97 7.95
C GLN A 61 -3.60 -5.52 8.41
N LEU A 62 -4.68 -4.99 8.98
CA LEU A 62 -4.64 -3.68 9.66
C LEU A 62 -3.60 -3.67 10.77
N GLY A 63 -2.87 -2.56 10.90
CA GLY A 63 -1.78 -2.40 11.86
C GLY A 63 -0.45 -3.04 11.44
N SER A 64 -0.39 -3.73 10.31
CA SER A 64 0.87 -4.32 9.82
C SER A 64 1.93 -3.25 9.58
N THR A 65 3.18 -3.57 9.91
CA THR A 65 4.33 -2.74 9.52
C THR A 65 4.63 -2.97 8.04
N ILE A 66 4.80 -1.88 7.30
CA ILE A 66 5.12 -1.84 5.87
C ILE A 66 6.41 -1.09 5.68
N HIS A 67 7.38 -1.71 5.02
CA HIS A 67 8.62 -1.06 4.61
C HIS A 67 8.38 -0.36 3.27
N LEU A 68 8.60 0.95 3.24
CA LEU A 68 8.61 1.74 2.01
C LEU A 68 10.06 1.94 1.55
N GLU A 69 10.32 1.64 0.29
CA GLU A 69 11.58 1.95 -0.38
C GLU A 69 11.29 2.93 -1.53
N TYR A 70 11.80 4.16 -1.43
CA TYR A 70 11.76 5.13 -2.52
C TYR A 70 13.12 5.18 -3.22
N ALA A 71 13.13 4.99 -4.53
CA ALA A 71 14.29 5.31 -5.35
C ALA A 71 14.21 6.76 -5.84
N TRP A 72 15.32 7.47 -5.76
CA TRP A 72 15.42 8.86 -6.23
C TRP A 72 16.59 9.02 -7.19
N SER A 73 16.48 9.99 -8.11
CA SER A 73 17.56 10.41 -9.00
C SER A 73 17.55 11.91 -9.29
N ILE A 74 18.75 12.45 -9.51
CA ILE A 74 18.98 13.83 -9.94
C ILE A 74 19.00 13.85 -11.46
N LYS A 75 17.87 14.21 -12.08
CA LYS A 75 17.73 14.21 -13.56
C LYS A 75 18.35 15.46 -14.20
N ASP A 76 18.08 16.62 -13.62
CA ASP A 76 18.55 17.93 -14.08
C ASP A 76 18.89 18.81 -12.87
N HIS A 77 19.11 20.12 -13.07
CA HIS A 77 19.29 21.05 -11.96
C HIS A 77 18.08 21.01 -11.03
N GLN A 78 18.32 20.64 -9.78
CA GLN A 78 17.28 20.52 -8.77
C GLN A 78 17.08 21.82 -8.01
N THR A 79 15.85 22.01 -7.55
CA THR A 79 15.50 23.03 -6.56
C THR A 79 16.11 22.67 -5.19
N ASP A 80 16.20 23.64 -4.29
CA ASP A 80 16.82 23.47 -2.97
C ASP A 80 16.13 22.39 -2.10
N SER A 81 14.85 22.11 -2.36
CA SER A 81 14.12 21.09 -1.61
C SER A 81 12.96 20.47 -2.39
N ALA A 82 12.57 19.27 -1.98
CA ALA A 82 11.38 18.59 -2.46
C ALA A 82 10.62 17.94 -1.30
N VAL A 83 9.30 17.94 -1.37
CA VAL A 83 8.43 17.43 -0.30
C VAL A 83 7.41 16.47 -0.89
N LEU A 84 7.29 15.32 -0.26
CA LEU A 84 6.40 14.24 -0.64
C LEU A 84 5.45 13.93 0.50
N GLN A 85 4.15 13.87 0.21
CA GLN A 85 3.16 13.33 1.14
C GLN A 85 3.08 11.81 1.00
N ILE A 86 3.24 11.08 2.11
CA ILE A 86 2.97 9.64 2.14
C ILE A 86 1.45 9.43 2.18
N PRO A 87 0.89 8.43 1.45
CA PRO A 87 -0.54 8.17 1.45
C PRO A 87 -1.08 7.96 2.86
N ASN A 88 -2.20 8.60 3.20
CA ASN A 88 -2.74 8.59 4.57
C ASN A 88 -3.24 7.21 5.05
N THR A 89 -3.35 6.24 4.15
CA THR A 89 -3.58 4.82 4.50
C THR A 89 -2.36 4.18 5.16
N LEU A 90 -1.20 4.83 5.07
CA LEU A 90 0.05 4.50 5.72
C LEU A 90 0.39 5.62 6.72
N LYS A 91 0.78 5.23 7.93
CA LYS A 91 1.28 6.16 8.93
C LYS A 91 2.76 5.91 9.17
N VAL A 92 3.60 6.91 8.94
CA VAL A 92 5.03 6.87 9.29
C VAL A 92 5.18 6.50 10.77
N LYS A 93 6.01 5.49 11.04
CA LYS A 93 6.14 4.89 12.38
C LYS A 93 6.97 5.76 13.33
N SER A 94 7.99 6.42 12.81
CA SER A 94 8.89 7.28 13.59
C SER A 94 9.59 8.29 12.69
N ASN A 95 10.03 9.41 13.28
CA ASN A 95 10.85 10.37 12.56
C ASN A 95 12.19 9.71 12.17
N GLN A 96 12.68 10.01 10.97
CA GLN A 96 13.95 9.53 10.45
C GLN A 96 14.64 10.63 9.67
N GLN A 97 15.98 10.64 9.71
CA GLN A 97 16.78 11.52 8.89
C GLN A 97 18.03 10.80 8.38
N GLY A 98 18.57 11.25 7.26
CA GLY A 98 19.82 10.71 6.74
C GLY A 98 20.38 11.52 5.58
N ASN A 99 21.59 11.16 5.16
CA ASN A 99 22.29 11.85 4.08
C ASN A 99 21.80 11.36 2.71
N LEU A 100 21.74 12.28 1.75
CA LEU A 100 21.67 11.99 0.33
C LEU A 100 23.11 11.98 -0.19
N MET A 101 23.52 10.85 -0.76
CA MET A 101 24.88 10.61 -1.21
C MET A 101 24.95 10.58 -2.74
N ALA A 102 25.90 11.29 -3.32
CA ALA A 102 26.38 11.06 -4.67
C ALA A 102 27.80 10.50 -4.55
N ASP A 103 28.00 9.24 -4.92
CA ASP A 103 29.22 8.50 -4.61
C ASP A 103 29.58 8.58 -3.12
N GLN A 104 30.66 9.28 -2.77
CA GLN A 104 31.12 9.49 -1.39
C GLN A 104 30.83 10.89 -0.86
N GLN A 105 30.17 11.74 -1.65
CA GLN A 105 29.86 13.13 -1.31
C GLN A 105 28.43 13.27 -0.79
N ILE A 106 28.27 13.97 0.32
CA ILE A 106 26.95 14.37 0.82
C ILE A 106 26.45 15.55 -0.02
N ILE A 107 25.33 15.35 -0.70
CA ILE A 107 24.68 16.35 -1.57
C ILE A 107 23.39 16.92 -0.97
N GLY A 108 22.97 16.40 0.19
CA GLY A 108 21.77 16.82 0.88
C GLY A 108 21.40 15.90 2.03
N GLN A 109 20.23 16.12 2.58
CA GLN A 109 19.64 15.31 3.63
C GLN A 109 18.17 15.05 3.34
N TYR A 110 17.67 13.91 3.79
CA TYR A 110 16.24 13.62 3.83
C TYR A 110 15.73 13.61 5.27
N PHE A 111 14.45 13.91 5.41
CA PHE A 111 13.69 13.92 6.65
C PHE A 111 12.36 13.22 6.39
N VAL A 112 12.02 12.24 7.21
CA VAL A 112 10.72 11.58 7.22
C VAL A 112 10.09 11.90 8.57
N THR A 113 8.90 12.48 8.58
CA THR A 113 8.25 12.94 9.82
C THR A 113 6.91 12.24 10.03
N ALA A 114 6.69 11.76 11.25
CA ALA A 114 5.53 10.95 11.61
C ALA A 114 4.27 11.78 11.90
N ASP A 115 4.43 13.03 12.32
CA ASP A 115 3.35 13.94 12.69
C ASP A 115 2.61 14.50 11.47
N ASP A 116 3.34 14.85 10.40
CA ASP A 116 2.79 15.35 9.15
C ASP A 116 2.71 14.29 8.03
N ASN A 117 3.27 13.09 8.27
CA ASN A 117 3.31 11.97 7.34
C ASN A 117 4.00 12.32 6.01
N LYS A 118 5.05 13.15 6.06
CA LYS A 118 5.80 13.61 4.88
C LYS A 118 7.23 13.14 4.86
N MET A 119 7.78 13.10 3.65
CA MET A 119 9.21 13.02 3.40
C MET A 119 9.68 14.31 2.72
N LYS A 120 10.72 14.95 3.26
CA LYS A 120 11.35 16.15 2.71
C LYS A 120 12.81 15.88 2.39
N LEU A 121 13.24 16.25 1.20
CA LEU A 121 14.63 16.27 0.78
C LEU A 121 15.09 17.72 0.74
N VAL A 122 16.28 17.99 1.28
CA VAL A 122 16.93 19.30 1.26
C VAL A 122 18.33 19.12 0.69
N PHE A 123 18.61 19.78 -0.43
CA PHE A 123 19.91 19.69 -1.09
C PHE A 123 20.83 20.80 -0.63
N ASN A 124 22.14 20.53 -0.65
CA ASN A 124 23.17 21.55 -0.46
C ASN A 124 23.72 22.01 -1.82
N ASP A 125 24.66 22.96 -1.82
CA ASP A 125 25.24 23.49 -3.05
C ASP A 125 25.97 22.45 -3.93
N GLN A 126 26.39 21.31 -3.36
CA GLN A 126 27.10 20.25 -4.11
C GLN A 126 26.19 19.49 -5.07
N VAL A 127 24.86 19.59 -4.93
CA VAL A 127 23.90 18.94 -5.84
C VAL A 127 24.03 19.42 -7.28
N LYS A 128 24.54 20.65 -7.49
CA LYS A 128 24.67 21.29 -8.81
C LYS A 128 25.56 20.49 -9.77
N ASP A 129 26.53 19.77 -9.23
CA ASP A 129 27.48 18.95 -9.98
C ASP A 129 27.13 17.44 -9.96
N SER A 130 25.95 17.09 -9.42
CA SER A 130 25.56 15.71 -9.11
C SER A 130 24.51 15.13 -10.06
N LYS A 131 24.48 15.59 -11.33
CA LYS A 131 23.54 15.05 -12.33
C LYS A 131 23.77 13.54 -12.52
N GLY A 132 22.68 12.77 -12.46
CA GLY A 132 22.70 11.31 -12.52
C GLY A 132 22.89 10.60 -11.17
N ALA A 133 23.21 11.35 -10.10
CA ALA A 133 23.24 10.78 -8.75
C ALA A 133 21.88 10.19 -8.38
N ASN A 134 21.90 9.05 -7.70
CA ASN A 134 20.70 8.32 -7.33
C ASN A 134 20.91 7.56 -6.02
N GLY A 135 19.81 7.13 -5.42
CA GLY A 135 19.86 6.36 -4.19
C GLY A 135 18.50 5.86 -3.77
N LYS A 136 18.46 5.28 -2.57
CA LYS A 136 17.26 4.70 -1.98
C LYS A 136 17.05 5.23 -0.57
N ILE A 137 15.79 5.49 -0.23
CA ILE A 137 15.36 5.90 1.12
C ILE A 137 14.39 4.84 1.61
N ASN A 138 14.69 4.27 2.77
CA ASN A 138 13.92 3.20 3.39
C ASN A 138 13.39 3.66 4.75
N PHE A 139 12.12 3.44 5.03
CA PHE A 139 11.51 3.71 6.33
C PHE A 139 10.26 2.87 6.56
N ASP A 140 9.89 2.74 7.84
CA ASP A 140 8.73 1.98 8.27
C ASP A 140 7.47 2.83 8.33
N THR A 141 6.36 2.24 7.89
CA THR A 141 5.01 2.76 8.07
C THR A 141 4.10 1.70 8.68
N VAL A 142 2.93 2.11 9.16
CA VAL A 142 1.86 1.24 9.65
C VAL A 142 0.67 1.35 8.70
N PHE A 143 0.21 0.21 8.19
CA PHE A 143 -0.97 0.13 7.33
C PHE A 143 -2.25 0.26 8.15
N ASN A 144 -3.00 1.34 7.94
CA ASN A 144 -4.25 1.59 8.64
C ASN A 144 -5.27 2.34 7.76
N PRO A 145 -5.66 1.78 6.59
CA PRO A 145 -6.77 2.33 5.80
C PRO A 145 -8.12 2.17 6.51
N ASP A 146 -9.09 2.97 6.08
CA ASP A 146 -10.50 2.71 6.38
C ASP A 146 -11.02 1.58 5.48
N LEU A 147 -11.14 0.37 6.05
CA LEU A 147 -11.60 -0.82 5.32
C LEU A 147 -13.09 -1.03 5.52
N LYS A 148 -13.81 -1.14 4.39
CA LYS A 148 -15.18 -1.63 4.39
C LYS A 148 -15.20 -3.15 4.63
N PRO A 149 -16.21 -3.70 5.34
CA PRO A 149 -16.39 -5.14 5.46
C PRO A 149 -16.37 -5.83 4.09
N GLY A 150 -15.60 -6.91 3.96
CA GLY A 150 -15.46 -7.67 2.72
C GLY A 150 -14.55 -7.05 1.65
N ALA A 151 -13.82 -5.97 1.95
CA ALA A 151 -12.78 -5.45 1.07
C ALA A 151 -11.71 -6.53 0.81
N LYS A 152 -11.31 -6.69 -0.46
CA LYS A 152 -10.27 -7.64 -0.89
C LYS A 152 -8.93 -6.96 -1.16
N SER A 153 -8.97 -5.70 -1.58
CA SER A 153 -7.79 -4.91 -1.83
C SER A 153 -8.04 -3.41 -1.61
N VAL A 154 -6.94 -2.67 -1.43
CA VAL A 154 -6.92 -1.21 -1.31
C VAL A 154 -5.91 -0.65 -2.29
N GLN A 155 -6.35 0.30 -3.12
CA GLN A 155 -5.47 1.02 -4.03
C GLN A 155 -4.79 2.20 -3.32
N LEU A 156 -3.46 2.22 -3.32
CA LEU A 156 -2.64 3.32 -2.81
C LEU A 156 -2.04 4.08 -3.99
N SER A 157 -2.17 5.41 -3.99
CA SER A 157 -1.55 6.29 -4.99
C SER A 157 -0.41 7.06 -4.36
N PHE A 158 0.80 6.81 -4.84
CA PHE A 158 2.03 7.46 -4.39
C PHE A 158 2.42 8.56 -5.37
N PRO A 159 2.38 9.84 -4.97
CA PRO A 159 2.87 10.91 -5.84
C PRO A 159 4.39 10.78 -5.98
N LEU A 160 4.93 10.78 -7.19
CA LEU A 160 6.38 10.74 -7.44
C LEU A 160 6.89 12.04 -8.10
N GLY A 161 6.12 13.11 -7.95
CA GLY A 161 6.31 14.39 -8.64
C GLY A 161 5.17 14.64 -9.62
N THR A 162 5.47 14.67 -10.92
CA THR A 162 4.47 14.89 -11.98
C THR A 162 3.66 13.64 -12.32
N THR A 163 4.12 12.47 -11.87
CA THR A 163 3.44 11.18 -12.03
C THR A 163 3.06 10.61 -10.67
N ALA A 164 2.16 9.63 -10.66
CA ALA A 164 1.86 8.85 -9.48
C ALA A 164 2.00 7.36 -9.79
N LYS A 165 2.51 6.58 -8.84
CA LYS A 165 2.50 5.12 -8.89
C LYS A 165 1.33 4.59 -8.07
N SER A 166 0.53 3.72 -8.66
CA SER A 166 -0.53 3.01 -7.95
C SER A 166 -0.04 1.62 -7.53
N ILE A 167 -0.32 1.22 -6.29
CA ILE A 167 -0.05 -0.13 -5.77
C ILE A 167 -1.35 -0.68 -5.17
N SER A 168 -1.75 -1.89 -5.60
CA SER A 168 -2.89 -2.59 -5.00
C SER A 168 -2.41 -3.42 -3.84
N VAL A 169 -2.93 -3.17 -2.65
CA VAL A 169 -2.62 -3.92 -1.44
C VAL A 169 -3.71 -4.96 -1.23
N PRO A 170 -3.46 -6.27 -1.42
CA PRO A 170 -4.43 -7.28 -1.07
C PRO A 170 -4.54 -7.36 0.46
N VAL A 171 -5.77 -7.36 0.98
CA VAL A 171 -6.03 -7.25 2.42
C VAL A 171 -6.76 -8.47 2.96
N GLN A 172 -6.49 -8.77 4.23
CA GLN A 172 -7.31 -9.67 5.04
C GLN A 172 -8.17 -8.82 5.98
N VAL A 173 -9.48 -8.76 5.71
CA VAL A 173 -10.45 -8.18 6.64
C VAL A 173 -10.98 -9.30 7.51
N ASP A 174 -10.76 -9.22 8.82
CA ASP A 174 -11.42 -10.11 9.77
C ASP A 174 -12.92 -9.86 9.69
N ASN A 175 -13.64 -10.80 9.10
CA ASN A 175 -15.10 -10.74 9.03
C ASN A 175 -15.65 -11.18 10.40
N PRO A 176 -16.32 -10.30 11.17
CA PRO A 176 -16.87 -10.69 12.48
C PRO A 176 -18.01 -11.72 12.38
N ALA A 177 -18.44 -12.12 11.18
CA ALA A 177 -19.48 -13.12 10.96
C ALA A 177 -18.95 -14.53 10.61
N SER A 178 -17.65 -14.80 10.71
CA SER A 178 -17.14 -16.17 10.59
C SER A 178 -17.24 -16.88 11.94
N PRO A 179 -17.93 -18.04 12.06
CA PRO A 179 -17.93 -18.80 13.31
C PRO A 179 -16.50 -19.24 13.61
N THR A 180 -16.01 -18.89 14.78
CA THR A 180 -14.77 -19.44 15.35
C THR A 180 -14.91 -20.96 15.42
N THR A 181 -14.32 -21.66 14.45
CA THR A 181 -14.01 -23.09 14.60
C THR A 181 -12.90 -23.18 15.63
N ASN A 182 -13.29 -23.37 16.89
CA ASN A 182 -12.39 -23.83 17.94
C ASN A 182 -11.81 -25.17 17.48
N LYS A 183 -10.57 -25.16 16.99
CA LYS A 183 -9.80 -26.37 16.73
C LYS A 183 -8.93 -26.62 17.95
N ASP A 184 -9.56 -27.12 19.01
CA ASP A 184 -8.84 -27.84 20.05
C ASP A 184 -9.49 -29.22 20.19
N THR A 185 -8.79 -30.24 19.70
CA THR A 185 -9.12 -31.64 19.93
C THR A 185 -7.83 -32.34 20.29
N ALA A 186 -7.37 -32.09 21.52
CA ALA A 186 -6.51 -32.98 22.24
C ALA A 186 -7.28 -34.27 22.64
N GLN A 187 -6.53 -35.36 22.70
CA GLN A 187 -6.96 -36.75 22.65
C GLN A 187 -7.56 -37.32 23.95
N GLN A 188 -8.26 -38.46 23.78
CA GLN A 188 -8.56 -39.58 24.71
C GLN A 188 -9.91 -39.58 25.47
N PRO A 189 -10.42 -40.77 25.87
CA PRO A 189 -10.64 -41.99 25.09
C PRO A 189 -12.09 -42.50 25.22
N MET A 190 -12.55 -43.24 24.20
CA MET A 190 -13.89 -43.85 24.15
C MET A 190 -14.00 -44.98 25.18
N LYS A 191 -14.83 -44.79 26.21
CA LYS A 191 -15.35 -45.89 27.03
C LYS A 191 -16.46 -46.60 26.28
N GLU A 192 -16.21 -47.87 26.04
CA GLU A 192 -17.13 -48.93 25.65
C GLU A 192 -18.43 -48.89 26.50
N LYS A 193 -19.59 -48.83 25.83
CA LYS A 193 -20.86 -49.30 26.40
C LYS A 193 -21.63 -50.06 25.34
N LYS A 194 -21.55 -51.38 25.48
CA LYS A 194 -22.41 -52.39 24.87
C LYS A 194 -23.80 -52.27 25.51
N ASN A 195 -24.83 -52.13 24.70
CA ASN A 195 -26.18 -52.60 25.02
C ASN A 195 -26.77 -53.13 23.71
N GLY A 196 -27.03 -54.43 23.68
CA GLY A 196 -27.84 -55.05 22.65
C GLY A 196 -29.30 -54.99 23.04
N ASP A 197 -30.17 -54.92 22.05
CA ASP A 197 -31.33 -55.79 21.98
C ASP A 197 -31.81 -55.91 20.52
N ALA A 198 -32.49 -57.02 20.22
CA ALA A 198 -32.98 -57.51 18.93
C ALA A 198 -33.86 -56.48 18.17
N GLU A 199 -34.04 -56.51 16.84
CA GLU A 199 -34.60 -57.57 15.99
C GLU A 199 -34.26 -57.37 14.49
N GLN A 200 -34.21 -58.48 13.75
CA GLN A 200 -34.29 -58.62 12.28
C GLN A 200 -35.74 -59.10 11.95
N PRO A 201 -36.24 -59.24 10.69
CA PRO A 201 -35.56 -59.17 9.37
C PRO A 201 -36.38 -58.63 8.15
N ALA A 202 -35.71 -58.66 6.98
CA ALA A 202 -36.23 -58.86 5.61
C ALA A 202 -36.93 -57.65 4.94
N GLU A 203 -36.86 -57.35 3.62
CA GLU A 203 -36.66 -58.10 2.38
C GLU A 203 -35.95 -57.17 1.35
N GLU A 204 -34.94 -57.61 0.61
CA GLU A 204 -35.00 -58.09 -0.79
C GLU A 204 -35.39 -57.04 -1.86
N LYS A 205 -34.43 -56.66 -2.73
CA LYS A 205 -34.59 -56.71 -4.20
C LYS A 205 -33.28 -56.49 -4.96
N LYS A 206 -33.02 -57.45 -5.85
CA LYS A 206 -32.04 -57.48 -6.94
C LYS A 206 -32.51 -56.68 -8.17
N ASN A 207 -31.52 -56.38 -9.01
CA ASN A 207 -31.48 -56.24 -10.49
C ASN A 207 -30.85 -54.89 -10.85
N GLY A 208 -29.78 -54.78 -11.65
CA GLY A 208 -29.28 -55.69 -12.67
C GLY A 208 -29.69 -55.19 -14.04
N ASP A 209 -28.70 -54.65 -14.76
CA ASP A 209 -28.44 -54.85 -16.20
C ASP A 209 -28.46 -53.62 -17.13
N ALA A 210 -27.41 -53.64 -17.99
CA ALA A 210 -27.18 -53.06 -19.31
C ALA A 210 -27.48 -51.55 -19.55
N GLU A 211 -26.63 -50.76 -20.20
CA GLU A 211 -26.13 -50.98 -21.56
C GLU A 211 -24.79 -50.25 -21.83
N GLN A 212 -24.07 -50.80 -22.80
CA GLN A 212 -22.69 -50.54 -23.19
C GLN A 212 -22.64 -49.53 -24.39
N PRO A 213 -21.52 -49.35 -25.14
CA PRO A 213 -20.89 -48.05 -25.39
C PRO A 213 -21.01 -47.57 -26.85
N ALA A 214 -20.51 -46.37 -27.16
CA ALA A 214 -20.22 -46.00 -28.55
C ALA A 214 -18.97 -45.11 -28.66
N GLU A 215 -17.90 -45.76 -29.14
CA GLU A 215 -17.01 -45.34 -30.24
C GLU A 215 -16.27 -43.99 -30.19
N GLU A 216 -15.00 -44.13 -29.80
CA GLU A 216 -13.79 -43.71 -30.53
C GLU A 216 -13.96 -43.18 -31.98
N LYS A 217 -13.35 -42.01 -32.27
CA LYS A 217 -12.55 -41.82 -33.50
C LYS A 217 -11.56 -40.66 -33.41
N LYS A 218 -10.30 -41.02 -33.68
CA LYS A 218 -9.13 -40.17 -33.97
C LYS A 218 -9.24 -39.49 -35.34
N ASN A 219 -8.65 -38.29 -35.42
CA ASN A 219 -7.66 -37.80 -36.41
C ASN A 219 -7.49 -36.30 -36.09
N GLY A 220 -6.32 -35.71 -35.86
CA GLY A 220 -5.03 -35.91 -36.52
C GLY A 220 -4.82 -34.75 -37.48
N ASP A 221 -4.13 -33.68 -37.06
CA ASP A 221 -3.21 -32.98 -37.95
C ASP A 221 -2.19 -32.15 -37.17
N ALA A 222 -0.96 -32.17 -37.65
CA ALA A 222 0.18 -31.45 -37.15
C ALA A 222 0.46 -30.30 -38.13
N GLU A 223 0.61 -29.08 -37.63
CA GLU A 223 1.15 -27.98 -38.43
C GLU A 223 2.37 -27.37 -37.73
N GLN A 224 3.44 -27.26 -38.51
CA GLN A 224 4.81 -26.93 -38.13
C GLN A 224 5.11 -25.45 -38.51
N PRO A 225 6.36 -24.95 -38.55
CA PRO A 225 6.78 -23.68 -37.95
C PRO A 225 6.92 -22.52 -38.95
N ALA A 226 7.27 -21.32 -38.48
CA ALA A 226 7.84 -20.27 -39.32
C ALA A 226 8.96 -19.51 -38.58
N GLU A 227 10.20 -19.92 -38.83
CA GLU A 227 11.35 -19.03 -38.83
C GLU A 227 11.62 -18.63 -40.29
N GLU A 228 11.66 -17.33 -40.61
CA GLU A 228 12.42 -16.84 -41.76
C GLU A 228 13.00 -15.42 -41.59
N LYS A 229 14.35 -15.39 -41.54
CA LYS A 229 15.37 -14.49 -42.12
C LYS A 229 15.19 -12.95 -42.19
N LYS A 230 16.18 -12.28 -41.57
CA LYS A 230 17.28 -11.46 -42.16
C LYS A 230 17.00 -10.53 -43.37
N ASN A 231 17.29 -9.24 -43.21
CA ASN A 231 17.98 -8.30 -44.12
C ASN A 231 17.97 -6.91 -43.44
N GLY A 232 19.02 -6.08 -43.39
CA GLY A 232 20.38 -6.12 -43.93
C GLY A 232 21.21 -5.00 -43.28
#